data_AF-A0A953BM51-F1
#
_entry.id   AF-A0A953BM51-F1
#
_cell.length_a   1.000
_cell.length_b   1.000
_cell.length_c   1.000
_cell.angle_alpha   90.00
_cell.angle_beta   90.00
_cell.angle_gamma   90.00
#
_symmetry.space_group_name_H-M   'P 1'
#
loop_
_entity.id
_entity.type
_entity.pdbx_description
1 polymer ?
#
loop_
_entity_poly.entity_id
_entity_poly.type
_entity_poly.pdbx_seq_one_letter_code
_entity_poly.pdbx_strand_id
1 'polypeptide(L)'
;MSTSTPTWVISQHVFEADEFCPLMPVWPWGGHRHWAYDLVRFMRPRVIAEIGVHWGTSLFAFAQAVKDAGIPSRLIGVDTWRGDDHTGPYGSEVLAMVRRIIAERFSGLRIDLHPTTFDEALCLVEDASIDLLHIDGFHEYDAVNHDFESWLAKLAPDGVVLLHDVAENTGYGSARYWRELSARYPSFSFEHSWGLGVVFPKGDRWLRAMRRRNLSDKIQIYTHRAMHERAATELRDTGLMAVERLAAIRSMDEMIRDRDNEIVFLKQAVAERARLVEAICLDAIGSDQVPRSDGSPDAPAIAEIAARAIDCIRSARETARRLPEVMDLLDRAARRADESDAQVAGLRRRAQTLTEELSSSEASRRDAAQALAQAQDRLGQLDSQVGRLQQDLAVLSAEHANALARVAGLERRGDVLSADLNAMTVYIEGQRQETRDLRRRLGEYERMNSQLQGDVSRLAADVEMIALRVEQLERIEIERESLANPRGSAARVARPEREQRPRATRS
;
A
#
# COMPACT_ATOMS: atom_id res chain seq x y z
N MET A 1 3.47 27.95 -2.90
CA MET A 1 4.11 26.74 -2.33
C MET A 1 3.91 25.61 -3.34
N SER A 2 5.00 25.05 -3.86
CA SER A 2 4.95 23.97 -4.85
C SER A 2 4.21 22.77 -4.27
N THR A 3 3.03 22.46 -4.77
CA THR A 3 2.24 21.28 -4.36
C THR A 3 2.81 20.05 -5.05
N SER A 4 4.00 19.61 -4.65
CA SER A 4 4.49 18.28 -5.00
C SER A 4 3.56 17.26 -4.33
N THR A 5 2.76 16.59 -5.15
CA THR A 5 1.89 15.51 -4.70
C THR A 5 2.74 14.44 -4.00
N PRO A 6 2.46 14.05 -2.74
CA PRO A 6 3.33 13.15 -1.97
C PRO A 6 3.55 11.82 -2.71
N THR A 7 4.75 11.25 -2.59
CA THR A 7 5.11 9.96 -3.18
C THR A 7 4.70 8.84 -2.22
N TRP A 8 4.04 7.79 -2.72
CA TRP A 8 3.77 6.61 -1.91
C TRP A 8 5.01 5.72 -1.86
N VAL A 9 5.56 5.54 -0.67
CA VAL A 9 6.72 4.68 -0.42
C VAL A 9 6.26 3.48 0.38
N ILE A 10 6.66 2.27 -0.03
CA ILE A 10 6.46 1.06 0.77
C ILE A 10 7.60 1.01 1.77
N SER A 11 7.30 1.27 3.04
CA SER A 11 8.34 1.50 4.04
C SER A 11 8.76 0.23 4.78
N GLN A 12 10.01 0.26 5.26
CA GLN A 12 10.48 -0.60 6.34
C GLN A 12 10.55 0.26 7.60
N HIS A 13 9.86 -0.16 8.65
CA HIS A 13 9.79 0.55 9.93
C HIS A 13 9.59 -0.47 11.05
N VAL A 14 9.93 -0.04 12.26
CA VAL A 14 9.69 -0.78 13.50
C VAL A 14 8.56 -0.06 14.21
N PHE A 15 7.56 -0.80 14.68
CA PHE A 15 6.52 -0.23 15.52
C PHE A 15 6.98 -0.28 16.97
N GLU A 16 7.28 0.88 17.55
CA GLU A 16 7.83 0.98 18.91
C GLU A 16 6.85 0.46 19.98
N ALA A 17 5.55 0.41 19.67
CA ALA A 17 4.54 -0.18 20.54
C ALA A 17 4.70 -1.71 20.72
N ASP A 18 5.35 -2.39 19.78
CA ASP A 18 5.57 -3.84 19.83
C ASP A 18 6.48 -4.25 21.01
N GLU A 19 7.33 -3.33 21.50
CA GLU A 19 8.17 -3.56 22.68
C GLU A 19 7.35 -3.75 23.96
N PHE A 20 6.15 -3.15 24.02
CA PHE A 20 5.24 -3.24 25.16
C PHE A 20 4.24 -4.37 24.99
N CYS A 21 3.85 -4.64 23.75
CA CYS A 21 2.92 -5.70 23.42
C CYS A 21 3.36 -6.44 22.14
N PRO A 22 4.18 -7.50 22.28
CA PRO A 22 4.67 -8.28 21.15
C PRO A 22 3.58 -9.01 20.34
N LEU A 23 2.34 -9.05 20.84
CA LEU A 23 1.20 -9.72 20.20
C LEU A 23 0.45 -8.81 19.21
N MET A 24 0.67 -7.49 19.22
CA MET A 24 0.05 -6.56 18.27
C MET A 24 0.19 -6.94 16.78
N PRO A 25 1.32 -7.52 16.31
CA PRO A 25 1.45 -7.96 14.92
C PRO A 25 0.52 -9.13 14.53
N VAL A 26 0.05 -9.93 15.49
CA VAL A 26 -0.75 -11.15 15.24
C VAL A 26 -2.22 -11.01 15.62
N TRP A 27 -2.62 -9.86 16.19
CA TRP A 27 -4.02 -9.55 16.45
C TRP A 27 -4.81 -9.34 15.17
N PRO A 28 -6.17 -9.35 15.24
CA PRO A 28 -7.01 -9.30 14.04
C PRO A 28 -6.63 -8.19 13.08
N TRP A 29 -6.39 -6.98 13.60
CA TRP A 29 -6.00 -5.82 12.82
C TRP A 29 -4.52 -5.79 12.36
N GLY A 30 -3.65 -6.64 12.94
CA GLY A 30 -2.19 -6.53 12.83
C GLY A 30 -1.64 -6.51 11.41
N GLY A 31 -2.26 -7.25 10.48
CA GLY A 31 -1.86 -7.30 9.08
C GLY A 31 -2.10 -6.00 8.28
N HIS A 32 -2.83 -5.02 8.84
CA HIS A 32 -3.08 -3.73 8.19
C HIS A 32 -2.08 -2.64 8.58
N ARG A 33 -1.29 -2.88 9.63
CA ARG A 33 -0.35 -1.91 10.22
C ARG A 33 0.55 -1.24 9.20
N HIS A 34 1.20 -2.02 8.34
CA HIS A 34 2.13 -1.48 7.33
C HIS A 34 1.43 -0.64 6.26
N TRP A 35 0.23 -1.04 5.84
CA TRP A 35 -0.55 -0.27 4.89
C TRP A 35 -1.05 1.04 5.50
N ALA A 36 -1.60 0.97 6.72
CA ALA A 36 -2.08 2.13 7.47
C ALA A 36 -0.95 3.14 7.74
N TYR A 37 0.25 2.65 8.08
CA TYR A 37 1.42 3.49 8.28
C TYR A 37 1.76 4.29 7.00
N ASP A 38 1.84 3.61 5.85
CA ASP A 38 2.18 4.26 4.59
C ASP A 38 1.04 5.15 4.06
N LEU A 39 -0.21 4.78 4.34
CA LEU A 39 -1.39 5.61 4.08
C LEU A 39 -1.30 6.96 4.78
N VAL A 40 -1.03 6.97 6.09
CA VAL A 40 -0.93 8.20 6.88
C VAL A 40 0.22 9.07 6.37
N ARG A 41 1.37 8.47 6.03
CA ARG A 41 2.51 9.21 5.47
C ARG A 41 2.21 9.81 4.09
N PHE A 42 1.42 9.10 3.28
CA PHE A 42 0.98 9.57 1.98
C PHE A 42 -0.07 10.68 2.08
N MET A 43 -1.08 10.51 2.95
CA MET A 43 -2.18 11.46 3.10
C MET A 43 -1.80 12.70 3.89
N ARG A 44 -0.90 12.55 4.87
CA ARG A 44 -0.53 13.58 5.86
C ARG A 44 -1.77 14.24 6.51
N PRO A 45 -2.70 13.45 7.08
CA PRO A 45 -3.93 13.97 7.67
C PRO A 45 -3.62 14.94 8.82
N ARG A 46 -4.43 15.99 8.98
CA ARG A 46 -4.35 16.91 10.12
C ARG A 46 -5.04 16.32 11.34
N VAL A 47 -6.15 15.61 11.13
CA VAL A 47 -6.89 14.94 12.20
C VAL A 47 -7.16 13.49 11.82
N ILE A 48 -6.76 12.58 12.71
CA ILE A 48 -7.07 11.15 12.65
C ILE A 48 -7.96 10.85 13.85
N ALA A 49 -9.10 10.20 13.62
CA ALA A 49 -9.96 9.70 14.68
C ALA A 49 -10.12 8.19 14.56
N GLU A 50 -10.08 7.51 15.69
CA GLU A 50 -10.33 6.09 15.82
C GLU A 50 -11.40 5.86 16.87
N ILE A 51 -12.45 5.14 16.49
CA ILE A 51 -13.50 4.66 17.39
C ILE A 51 -13.40 3.14 17.49
N GLY A 52 -13.21 2.65 18.72
CA GLY A 52 -12.84 1.26 18.99
C GLY A 52 -11.32 1.09 19.02
N VAL A 53 -10.67 1.71 20.01
CA VAL A 53 -9.21 1.68 20.14
C VAL A 53 -8.72 0.36 20.72
N HIS A 54 -9.45 -0.21 21.69
CA HIS A 54 -9.06 -1.38 22.45
C HIS A 54 -7.62 -1.25 22.99
N TRP A 55 -6.71 -2.15 22.58
CA TRP A 55 -5.29 -2.12 22.93
C TRP A 55 -4.42 -1.20 22.04
N GLY A 56 -4.99 -0.61 20.98
CA GLY A 56 -4.39 0.47 20.20
C GLY A 56 -3.53 0.06 19.02
N THR A 57 -3.70 -1.14 18.43
CA THR A 57 -2.86 -1.57 17.28
C THR A 57 -2.93 -0.61 16.10
N SER A 58 -4.14 -0.20 15.71
CA SER A 58 -4.40 0.83 14.70
C SER A 58 -3.88 2.19 15.14
N LEU A 59 -4.22 2.62 16.36
CA LEU A 59 -3.79 3.90 16.92
C LEU A 59 -2.27 4.07 16.87
N PHE A 60 -1.53 3.04 17.28
CA PHE A 60 -0.08 3.07 17.30
C PHE A 60 0.54 2.95 15.91
N ALA A 61 -0.11 2.27 14.96
CA ALA A 61 0.32 2.31 13.56
C ALA A 61 0.20 3.73 12.98
N PHE A 62 -0.91 4.42 13.26
CA PHE A 62 -1.08 5.83 12.87
C PHE A 62 -0.07 6.74 13.60
N ALA A 63 0.10 6.57 14.91
CA ALA A 63 1.02 7.37 15.72
C ALA A 63 2.48 7.22 15.27
N GLN A 64 2.92 5.98 14.96
CA GLN A 64 4.26 5.73 14.44
C GLN A 64 4.46 6.46 13.10
N ALA A 65 3.49 6.41 12.19
CA ALA A 65 3.56 7.13 10.92
C ALA A 65 3.65 8.65 11.09
N VAL A 66 2.86 9.20 12.01
CA VAL A 66 2.87 10.63 12.36
C VAL A 66 4.22 11.05 12.94
N LYS A 67 4.76 10.26 13.88
CA LYS A 67 6.07 10.47 14.50
C LYS A 67 7.18 10.45 13.46
N ASP A 68 7.30 9.38 12.70
CA ASP A 68 8.41 9.15 11.76
C ASP A 68 8.43 10.16 10.61
N ALA A 69 7.26 10.65 10.18
CA ALA A 69 7.15 11.62 9.09
C ALA A 69 6.97 13.07 9.55
N GLY A 70 7.09 13.34 10.85
CA GLY A 70 6.97 14.67 11.45
C GLY A 70 5.68 15.39 11.03
N ILE A 71 4.54 14.68 11.03
CA ILE A 71 3.26 15.23 10.60
C ILE A 71 2.63 15.95 11.80
N PRO A 72 2.24 17.23 11.70
CA PRO A 72 1.58 17.94 12.80
C PRO A 72 0.10 17.51 12.91
N SER A 73 -0.12 16.24 13.24
CA SER A 73 -1.45 15.62 13.33
C SER A 73 -1.97 15.64 14.76
N ARG A 74 -3.29 15.75 14.90
CA ARG A 74 -4.03 15.41 16.12
C ARG A 74 -4.62 14.00 15.94
N LEU A 75 -4.35 13.10 16.89
CA LEU A 75 -4.97 11.78 16.94
C LEU A 75 -6.01 11.78 18.06
N ILE A 76 -7.19 11.23 17.79
CA ILE A 76 -8.31 11.13 18.71
C ILE A 76 -8.66 9.64 18.82
N GLY A 77 -8.55 9.07 20.02
CA GLY A 77 -8.94 7.69 20.29
C GLY A 77 -10.16 7.65 21.21
N VAL A 78 -11.23 7.00 20.77
CA VAL A 78 -12.47 6.85 21.54
C VAL A 78 -12.72 5.36 21.77
N ASP A 79 -12.93 5.00 23.03
CA ASP A 79 -13.29 3.66 23.45
C ASP A 79 -13.92 3.76 24.85
N THR A 80 -14.70 2.77 25.27
CA THR A 80 -15.20 2.75 26.64
C THR A 80 -14.15 2.24 27.64
N TRP A 81 -13.23 1.40 27.18
CA TRP A 81 -12.32 0.56 27.97
C TRP A 81 -13.03 -0.20 29.10
N ARG A 82 -14.27 -0.65 28.82
CA ARG A 82 -15.05 -1.52 29.71
C ARG A 82 -15.30 -2.90 29.10
N GLY A 83 -14.93 -3.10 27.83
CA GLY A 83 -15.27 -4.27 27.01
C GLY A 83 -16.73 -4.28 26.53
N ASP A 84 -17.03 -5.23 25.65
CA ASP A 84 -18.37 -5.55 25.15
C ASP A 84 -18.60 -7.07 25.04
N ASP A 85 -19.75 -7.47 24.51
CA ASP A 85 -20.14 -8.89 24.38
C ASP A 85 -19.25 -9.71 23.42
N HIS A 86 -18.49 -9.06 22.51
CA HIS A 86 -17.58 -9.71 21.57
C HIS A 86 -16.14 -9.79 22.08
N THR A 87 -15.66 -8.76 22.78
CA THR A 87 -14.30 -8.74 23.36
C THR A 87 -14.22 -9.38 24.76
N GLY A 88 -15.37 -9.51 25.44
CA GLY A 88 -15.43 -9.74 26.87
C GLY A 88 -15.05 -8.49 27.68
N PRO A 89 -15.32 -8.45 29.00
CA PRO A 89 -14.93 -7.33 29.85
C PRO A 89 -13.40 -7.26 29.96
N TYR A 90 -12.80 -6.19 29.44
CA TYR A 90 -11.41 -5.84 29.69
C TYR A 90 -11.34 -4.54 30.50
N GLY A 91 -10.46 -4.51 31.51
CA GLY A 91 -10.48 -3.49 32.54
C GLY A 91 -9.58 -2.28 32.26
N SER A 92 -9.47 -1.43 33.29
CA SER A 92 -8.65 -0.21 33.30
C SER A 92 -7.17 -0.41 32.96
N GLU A 93 -6.68 -1.65 33.06
CA GLU A 93 -5.31 -2.05 32.69
C GLU A 93 -5.01 -1.82 31.20
N VAL A 94 -6.00 -2.00 30.31
CA VAL A 94 -5.83 -1.76 28.88
C VAL A 94 -5.58 -0.28 28.62
N LEU A 95 -6.45 0.58 29.14
CA LEU A 95 -6.28 2.03 29.04
C LEU A 95 -4.97 2.50 29.69
N ALA A 96 -4.59 1.91 30.83
CA ALA A 96 -3.32 2.21 31.49
C ALA A 96 -2.12 1.85 30.61
N MET A 97 -2.15 0.69 29.94
CA MET A 97 -1.10 0.29 29.01
C MET A 97 -1.04 1.22 27.79
N VAL A 98 -2.19 1.56 27.19
CA VAL A 98 -2.26 2.49 26.06
C VAL A 98 -1.65 3.84 26.45
N ARG A 99 -2.04 4.39 27.60
CA ARG A 99 -1.48 5.64 28.15
C ARG A 99 0.02 5.56 28.40
N ARG A 100 0.50 4.42 28.91
CA ARG A 100 1.92 4.19 29.15
C ARG A 100 2.72 4.21 27.84
N ILE A 101 2.27 3.50 26.81
CA ILE A 101 2.92 3.48 25.49
C ILE A 101 2.95 4.90 24.90
N ILE A 102 1.85 5.65 24.99
CA ILE A 102 1.81 7.05 24.53
C ILE A 102 2.86 7.88 25.27
N ALA A 103 2.91 7.82 26.60
CA ALA A 103 3.86 8.59 27.39
C ALA A 103 5.32 8.23 27.10
N GLU A 104 5.62 6.94 26.88
CA GLU A 104 6.99 6.46 26.72
C GLU A 104 7.53 6.52 25.28
N ARG A 105 6.68 6.42 24.26
CA ARG A 105 7.10 6.38 22.84
C ARG A 105 6.55 7.50 21.99
N PHE A 106 5.44 8.13 22.38
CA PHE A 106 4.71 9.11 21.57
C PHE A 106 4.41 10.43 22.31
N SER A 107 5.16 10.77 23.36
CA SER A 107 4.92 11.97 24.20
C SER A 107 5.04 13.30 23.45
N GLY A 108 5.74 13.32 22.32
CA GLY A 108 5.82 14.49 21.45
C GLY A 108 4.62 14.68 20.50
N LEU A 109 3.66 13.75 20.49
CA LEU A 109 2.48 13.79 19.63
C LEU A 109 1.25 14.30 20.39
N ARG A 110 0.31 14.89 19.65
CA ARG A 110 -1.01 15.25 20.18
C ARG A 110 -1.97 14.07 20.04
N ILE A 111 -2.10 13.28 21.10
CA ILE A 111 -3.00 12.12 21.17
C ILE A 111 -3.99 12.33 22.31
N ASP A 112 -5.27 12.48 21.97
CA ASP A 112 -6.37 12.67 22.92
C ASP A 112 -7.16 11.34 23.06
N LEU A 113 -7.21 10.78 24.28
CA LEU A 113 -8.00 9.58 24.57
C LEU A 113 -9.29 9.94 25.32
N HIS A 114 -10.43 9.46 24.83
CA HIS A 114 -11.75 9.72 25.39
C HIS A 114 -12.41 8.41 25.87
N PRO A 115 -12.38 8.11 27.18
CA PRO A 115 -13.00 6.92 27.77
C PRO A 115 -14.52 7.07 27.89
N THR A 116 -15.21 6.99 26.75
CA THR A 116 -16.63 7.31 26.59
C THR A 116 -17.19 6.52 25.39
N THR A 117 -18.51 6.48 25.23
CA THR A 117 -19.13 5.85 24.04
C THR A 117 -18.90 6.68 22.78
N PHE A 118 -19.06 6.07 21.61
CA PHE A 118 -18.87 6.78 20.34
C PHE A 118 -19.85 7.94 20.17
N ASP A 119 -21.09 7.78 20.62
CA ASP A 119 -22.13 8.82 20.59
C ASP A 119 -21.80 10.00 21.49
N GLU A 120 -21.34 9.75 22.72
CA GLU A 120 -20.96 10.82 23.65
C GLU A 120 -19.75 11.62 23.10
N ALA A 121 -18.84 10.95 22.40
CA ALA A 121 -17.68 11.60 21.80
C ALA A 121 -18.02 12.52 20.62
N LEU A 122 -19.20 12.40 20.01
CA LEU A 122 -19.61 13.26 18.89
C LEU A 122 -19.57 14.75 19.26
N CYS A 123 -19.88 15.11 20.50
CA CYS A 123 -19.86 16.50 20.95
C CYS A 123 -18.43 17.05 21.16
N LEU A 124 -17.43 16.17 21.24
CA LEU A 124 -16.02 16.52 21.47
C LEU A 124 -15.26 16.79 20.17
N VAL A 125 -15.85 16.43 19.04
CA VAL A 125 -15.23 16.52 17.71
C VAL A 125 -16.01 17.50 16.84
N GLU A 126 -15.28 18.44 16.25
CA GLU A 126 -15.83 19.44 15.34
C GLU A 126 -16.34 18.78 14.04
N ASP A 127 -17.44 19.29 13.51
CA ASP A 127 -17.95 18.84 12.22
C ASP A 127 -16.95 19.11 11.10
N ALA A 128 -16.93 18.24 10.09
CA ALA A 128 -16.06 18.35 8.92
C ALA A 128 -14.55 18.55 9.25
N SER A 129 -14.07 17.96 10.34
CA SER A 129 -12.69 18.15 10.82
C SER A 129 -11.78 16.92 10.65
N ILE A 130 -12.34 15.71 10.53
CA ILE A 130 -11.56 14.46 10.48
C ILE A 130 -11.13 14.15 9.04
N ASP A 131 -9.82 14.03 8.80
CA ASP A 131 -9.29 13.64 7.47
C ASP A 131 -9.24 12.12 7.28
N LEU A 132 -9.01 11.37 8.36
CA LEU A 132 -8.97 9.91 8.39
C LEU A 132 -9.75 9.41 9.61
N LEU A 133 -10.86 8.71 9.38
CA LEU A 133 -11.67 8.07 10.41
C LEU A 133 -11.45 6.55 10.35
N HIS A 134 -11.19 5.92 11.48
CA HIS A 134 -11.16 4.47 11.64
C HIS A 134 -12.31 4.02 12.53
N ILE A 135 -13.10 3.06 12.04
CA ILE A 135 -14.24 2.47 12.74
C ILE A 135 -13.94 0.98 12.95
N ASP A 136 -13.82 0.59 14.21
CA ASP A 136 -13.55 -0.79 14.65
C ASP A 136 -14.33 -1.05 15.96
N GLY A 137 -15.64 -0.84 15.86
CA GLY A 137 -16.58 -0.96 16.96
C GLY A 137 -17.27 -2.32 17.03
N PHE A 138 -18.50 -2.32 17.51
CA PHE A 138 -19.28 -3.54 17.66
C PHE A 138 -19.66 -4.12 16.29
N HIS A 139 -19.43 -5.43 16.07
CA HIS A 139 -19.49 -6.05 14.74
C HIS A 139 -20.91 -6.36 14.23
N GLU A 140 -21.95 -5.86 14.90
CA GLU A 140 -23.34 -5.99 14.46
C GLU A 140 -23.71 -4.94 13.40
N TYR A 141 -24.60 -5.32 12.48
CA TYR A 141 -24.94 -4.49 11.33
C TYR A 141 -25.49 -3.12 11.74
N ASP A 142 -26.44 -3.11 12.69
CA ASP A 142 -27.10 -1.87 13.12
C ASP A 142 -26.13 -0.93 13.86
N ALA A 143 -25.21 -1.49 14.65
CA ALA A 143 -24.20 -0.73 15.38
C ALA A 143 -23.21 -0.05 14.42
N VAL A 144 -22.63 -0.81 13.48
CA VAL A 144 -21.67 -0.26 12.50
C VAL A 144 -22.35 0.77 11.59
N ASN A 145 -23.59 0.52 11.18
CA ASN A 145 -24.36 1.47 10.38
C ASN A 145 -24.58 2.78 11.14
N HIS A 146 -25.00 2.70 12.41
CA HIS A 146 -25.19 3.86 13.28
C HIS A 146 -23.89 4.64 13.48
N ASP A 147 -22.78 3.94 13.75
CA ASP A 147 -21.46 4.56 13.92
C ASP A 147 -21.02 5.30 12.67
N PHE A 148 -21.15 4.67 11.50
CA PHE A 148 -20.80 5.28 10.23
C PHE A 148 -21.63 6.54 9.94
N GLU A 149 -22.97 6.45 10.04
CA GLU A 149 -23.86 7.56 9.72
C GLU A 149 -23.70 8.72 10.72
N SER A 150 -23.54 8.43 12.02
CA SER A 150 -23.36 9.45 13.06
C SER A 150 -22.02 10.18 12.94
N TRP A 151 -20.95 9.47 12.60
CA TRP A 151 -19.61 10.05 12.43
C TRP A 151 -19.39 10.68 11.05
N LEU A 152 -20.25 10.41 10.07
CA LEU A 152 -20.13 10.98 8.73
C LEU A 152 -20.16 12.51 8.74
N ALA A 153 -20.90 13.15 9.67
CA ALA A 153 -20.91 14.62 9.82
C ALA A 153 -19.53 15.17 10.23
N LYS A 154 -18.77 14.41 11.02
CA LYS A 154 -17.44 14.78 11.53
C LYS A 154 -16.34 14.68 10.48
N LEU A 155 -16.56 13.90 9.42
CA LEU A 155 -15.62 13.71 8.33
C LEU A 155 -15.44 14.97 7.48
N ALA A 156 -14.20 15.38 7.24
CA ALA A 156 -13.84 16.52 6.40
C ALA A 156 -14.16 16.27 4.91
N PRO A 157 -14.18 17.33 4.06
CA PRO A 157 -14.18 17.16 2.61
C PRO A 157 -12.99 16.31 2.15
N ASP A 158 -13.19 15.40 1.20
CA ASP A 158 -12.21 14.38 0.80
C ASP A 158 -11.71 13.48 1.96
N GLY A 159 -12.38 13.46 3.12
CA GLY A 159 -12.01 12.57 4.22
C GLY A 159 -12.21 11.10 3.86
N VAL A 160 -11.38 10.24 4.45
CA VAL A 160 -11.36 8.79 4.21
C VAL A 160 -11.85 8.06 5.45
N VAL A 161 -12.69 7.05 5.26
CA VAL A 161 -13.12 6.16 6.34
C VAL A 161 -12.52 4.79 6.12
N LEU A 162 -11.94 4.25 7.18
CA LEU A 162 -11.49 2.87 7.31
C LEU A 162 -12.51 2.12 8.15
N LEU A 163 -13.00 0.99 7.65
CA LEU A 163 -13.95 0.14 8.35
C LEU A 163 -13.34 -1.25 8.49
N HIS A 164 -13.13 -1.70 9.72
CA HIS A 164 -12.56 -3.02 9.98
C HIS A 164 -13.63 -4.13 9.93
N ASP A 165 -13.19 -5.39 9.96
CA ASP A 165 -14.05 -6.58 10.03
C ASP A 165 -14.98 -6.76 8.81
N VAL A 166 -14.50 -6.38 7.62
CA VAL A 166 -15.32 -6.38 6.39
C VAL A 166 -15.16 -7.62 5.51
N ALA A 167 -14.26 -8.56 5.84
CA ALA A 167 -14.05 -9.75 5.02
C ALA A 167 -15.31 -10.64 5.01
N GLU A 168 -15.65 -11.21 3.84
CA GLU A 168 -16.93 -11.92 3.67
C GLU A 168 -17.06 -13.16 4.57
N ASN A 169 -15.93 -13.78 4.93
CA ASN A 169 -15.88 -15.03 5.69
C ASN A 169 -15.99 -14.86 7.21
N THR A 170 -16.09 -13.62 7.72
CA THR A 170 -16.22 -13.37 9.17
C THR A 170 -17.61 -13.73 9.69
N GLY A 171 -18.64 -13.61 8.84
CA GLY A 171 -20.05 -13.75 9.25
C GLY A 171 -20.59 -12.55 10.02
N TYR A 172 -19.82 -11.47 10.14
CA TYR A 172 -20.18 -10.29 10.92
C TYR A 172 -21.16 -9.36 10.19
N GLY A 173 -21.91 -8.57 10.96
CA GLY A 173 -22.81 -7.55 10.45
C GLY A 173 -22.08 -6.42 9.72
N SER A 174 -20.86 -6.09 10.15
CA SER A 174 -19.91 -5.19 9.47
C SER A 174 -19.66 -5.60 8.02
N ALA A 175 -19.41 -6.88 7.74
CA ALA A 175 -19.18 -7.39 6.38
C ALA A 175 -20.45 -7.29 5.51
N ARG A 176 -21.64 -7.45 6.11
CA ARG A 176 -22.91 -7.21 5.40
C ARG A 176 -23.08 -5.73 5.07
N TYR A 177 -22.84 -4.84 6.03
CA TYR A 177 -22.95 -3.40 5.82
C TYR A 177 -21.92 -2.88 4.81
N TRP A 178 -20.71 -3.44 4.82
CA TRP A 178 -19.66 -3.12 3.85
C TRP A 178 -20.11 -3.33 2.39
N ARG A 179 -20.87 -4.40 2.10
CA ARG A 179 -21.42 -4.63 0.74
C ARG A 179 -22.34 -3.50 0.28
N GLU A 180 -23.10 -2.91 1.20
CA GLU A 180 -23.98 -1.78 0.91
C GLU A 180 -23.18 -0.47 0.75
N LEU A 181 -22.22 -0.22 1.66
CA LEU A 181 -21.33 0.94 1.59
C LEU A 181 -20.49 0.97 0.32
N SER A 182 -19.88 -0.16 -0.04
CA SER A 182 -19.01 -0.27 -1.22
C SER A 182 -19.77 -0.15 -2.54
N ALA A 183 -21.08 -0.47 -2.55
CA ALA A 183 -21.96 -0.19 -3.67
C ALA A 183 -22.36 1.29 -3.76
N ARG A 184 -22.48 1.98 -2.61
CA ARG A 184 -22.92 3.39 -2.52
C ARG A 184 -21.79 4.39 -2.78
N TYR A 185 -20.56 4.06 -2.38
CA TYR A 185 -19.42 4.99 -2.41
C TYR A 185 -18.20 4.37 -3.10
N PRO A 186 -17.33 5.18 -3.73
CA PRO A 186 -16.03 4.69 -4.20
C PRO A 186 -15.27 4.05 -3.05
N SER A 187 -14.69 2.88 -3.29
CA SER A 187 -14.06 2.08 -2.24
C SER A 187 -13.08 1.02 -2.78
N PHE A 188 -12.34 0.40 -1.88
CA PHE A 188 -11.63 -0.88 -2.06
C PHE A 188 -11.46 -1.55 -0.68
N SER A 189 -11.07 -2.83 -0.64
CA SER A 189 -10.85 -3.56 0.61
C SER A 189 -9.63 -4.47 0.56
N PHE A 190 -9.19 -4.87 1.75
CA PHE A 190 -8.33 -6.01 2.01
C PHE A 190 -9.16 -7.17 2.55
N GLU A 191 -8.79 -8.42 2.24
CA GLU A 191 -9.48 -9.63 2.72
C GLU A 191 -8.75 -10.29 3.91
N HIS A 192 -7.43 -10.09 4.05
CA HIS A 192 -6.66 -10.63 5.17
C HIS A 192 -6.97 -9.87 6.45
N SER A 193 -6.58 -10.43 7.60
CA SER A 193 -6.72 -9.76 8.90
C SER A 193 -8.16 -9.29 9.14
N TRP A 194 -9.12 -10.22 9.00
CA TRP A 194 -10.57 -10.00 9.13
C TRP A 194 -11.17 -8.93 8.18
N GLY A 195 -10.34 -8.41 7.28
CA GLY A 195 -10.70 -7.46 6.25
C GLY A 195 -10.65 -6.01 6.72
N LEU A 196 -10.28 -5.13 5.79
CA LEU A 196 -10.28 -3.68 6.01
C LEU A 196 -10.84 -2.98 4.78
N GLY A 197 -11.98 -2.32 4.96
CA GLY A 197 -12.66 -1.53 3.96
C GLY A 197 -12.16 -0.10 3.97
N VAL A 198 -11.90 0.46 2.79
CA VAL A 198 -11.48 1.86 2.60
C VAL A 198 -12.51 2.55 1.73
N VAL A 199 -13.25 3.50 2.29
CA VAL A 199 -14.38 4.17 1.63
C VAL A 199 -14.22 5.69 1.60
N PHE A 200 -14.69 6.29 0.52
CA PHE A 200 -14.47 7.69 0.16
C PHE A 200 -15.81 8.46 0.04
N PRO A 201 -16.54 8.69 1.15
CA PRO A 201 -17.92 9.17 1.08
C PRO A 201 -18.07 10.66 0.74
N LYS A 202 -17.02 11.48 0.95
CA LYS A 202 -17.02 12.93 0.71
C LYS A 202 -16.06 13.38 -0.39
N GLY A 203 -15.68 12.48 -1.30
CA GLY A 203 -14.82 12.76 -2.45
C GLY A 203 -13.76 11.70 -2.68
N ASP A 204 -13.44 11.44 -3.95
CA ASP A 204 -12.53 10.39 -4.41
C ASP A 204 -11.13 10.91 -4.78
N ARG A 205 -10.76 12.12 -4.32
CA ARG A 205 -9.43 12.72 -4.55
C ARG A 205 -8.30 11.75 -4.18
N TRP A 206 -8.38 11.16 -2.99
CA TRP A 206 -7.37 10.23 -2.50
C TRP A 206 -7.38 8.91 -3.26
N LEU A 207 -8.55 8.35 -3.55
CA LEU A 207 -8.67 7.13 -4.37
C LEU A 207 -8.00 7.32 -5.74
N ARG A 208 -8.27 8.44 -6.43
CA ARG A 208 -7.59 8.77 -7.70
C ARG A 208 -6.09 8.95 -7.53
N ALA A 209 -5.64 9.60 -6.46
CA ALA A 209 -4.22 9.81 -6.18
C ALA A 209 -3.47 8.50 -5.91
N MET A 210 -4.12 7.54 -5.23
CA MET A 210 -3.62 6.19 -4.99
C MET A 210 -3.61 5.36 -6.28
N ARG A 211 -4.69 5.38 -7.07
CA ARG A 211 -4.77 4.67 -8.36
C ARG A 211 -3.67 5.10 -9.34
N ARG A 212 -3.38 6.40 -9.42
CA ARG A 212 -2.24 6.93 -10.22
C ARG A 212 -0.87 6.44 -9.75
N ARG A 213 -0.79 5.84 -8.55
CA ARG A 213 0.42 5.29 -7.95
C ARG A 213 0.31 3.77 -7.79
N ASN A 214 -0.41 3.09 -8.68
CA ASN A 214 -0.54 1.63 -8.70
C ASN A 214 -1.13 1.04 -7.41
N LEU A 215 -2.27 1.59 -6.96
CA LEU A 215 -3.00 1.05 -5.80
C LEU A 215 -3.22 -0.47 -5.88
N SER A 216 -3.57 -0.99 -7.06
CA SER A 216 -3.82 -2.43 -7.25
C SER A 216 -2.62 -3.29 -6.87
N ASP A 217 -1.41 -2.92 -7.33
CA ASP A 217 -0.17 -3.64 -6.99
C ASP A 217 0.14 -3.52 -5.50
N LYS A 218 -0.10 -2.32 -4.92
CA LYS A 218 0.14 -2.08 -3.49
C LYS A 218 -0.76 -2.94 -2.61
N ILE A 219 -2.03 -3.08 -2.97
CA ILE A 219 -2.96 -3.97 -2.25
C ILE A 219 -2.35 -5.38 -2.19
N GLN A 220 -1.91 -5.92 -3.33
CA GLN A 220 -1.28 -7.24 -3.38
C GLN A 220 0.00 -7.31 -2.52
N ILE A 221 0.87 -6.29 -2.59
CA ILE A 221 2.11 -6.26 -1.81
C ILE A 221 1.83 -6.27 -0.30
N TYR A 222 0.90 -5.45 0.18
CA TYR A 222 0.57 -5.42 1.61
C TYR A 222 -0.13 -6.71 2.06
N THR A 223 -1.01 -7.28 1.23
CA THR A 223 -1.63 -8.58 1.50
C THR A 223 -0.58 -9.68 1.64
N HIS A 224 0.34 -9.79 0.67
CA HIS A 224 1.41 -10.78 0.72
C HIS A 224 2.35 -10.57 1.90
N ARG A 225 2.70 -9.32 2.21
CA ARG A 225 3.53 -8.99 3.37
C ARG A 225 2.87 -9.43 4.67
N ALA A 226 1.60 -9.09 4.87
CA ALA A 226 0.84 -9.47 6.06
C ALA A 226 0.74 -10.99 6.22
N MET A 227 0.43 -11.71 5.13
CA MET A 227 0.39 -13.17 5.13
C MET A 227 1.76 -13.79 5.48
N HIS A 228 2.84 -13.25 4.93
CA HIS A 228 4.19 -13.73 5.20
C HIS A 228 4.62 -13.48 6.65
N GLU A 229 4.37 -12.27 7.19
CA GLU A 229 4.69 -11.92 8.58
C GLU A 229 3.90 -12.76 9.59
N ARG A 230 2.61 -13.00 9.31
CA ARG A 230 1.77 -13.90 10.11
C ARG A 230 2.30 -15.33 10.08
N ALA A 231 2.53 -15.89 8.89
CA ALA A 231 3.06 -17.25 8.75
C ALA A 231 4.43 -17.41 9.43
N ALA A 232 5.31 -16.41 9.33
CA ALA A 232 6.61 -16.42 10.00
C ALA A 232 6.48 -16.42 11.53
N THR A 233 5.47 -15.76 12.08
CA THR A 233 5.22 -15.72 13.53
C THR A 233 4.57 -17.01 14.02
N GLU A 234 3.54 -17.50 13.33
CA GLU A 234 2.91 -18.80 13.63
C GLU A 234 3.93 -19.95 13.60
N LEU A 235 4.86 -19.93 12.65
CA LEU A 235 5.93 -20.93 12.55
C LEU A 235 6.91 -20.85 13.73
N ARG A 236 7.27 -19.64 14.19
CA ARG A 236 8.14 -19.44 15.35
C ARG A 236 7.50 -19.94 16.64
N ASP A 237 6.24 -19.61 16.87
CA ASP A 237 5.50 -20.02 18.06
C ASP A 237 5.29 -21.54 18.11
N THR A 238 4.92 -22.14 16.96
CA THR A 238 4.79 -23.61 16.86
C THR A 238 6.13 -24.30 17.12
N GLY A 239 7.23 -23.73 16.63
CA GLY A 239 8.58 -24.22 16.90
C GLY A 239 8.99 -24.13 18.37
N LEU A 240 8.69 -23.00 19.04
CA LEU A 240 8.93 -22.80 20.47
C LEU A 240 8.14 -23.80 21.32
N MET A 241 6.84 -23.99 21.04
CA MET A 241 6.01 -24.97 21.75
C MET A 241 6.51 -26.41 21.57
N ALA A 242 7.04 -26.75 20.39
CA ALA A 242 7.64 -28.07 20.16
C ALA A 242 8.90 -28.29 21.03
N VAL A 243 9.75 -27.27 21.16
CA VAL A 243 10.96 -27.31 22.01
C VAL A 243 10.59 -27.45 23.49
N GLU A 244 9.61 -26.69 23.98
CA GLU A 244 9.14 -26.77 25.37
C GLU A 244 8.52 -28.13 25.70
N ARG A 245 7.70 -28.68 24.79
CA ARG A 245 7.14 -30.03 24.94
C ARG A 245 8.22 -31.11 24.96
N LEU A 246 9.25 -31.00 24.12
CA LEU A 246 10.40 -31.91 24.14
C LEU A 246 11.25 -31.79 25.41
N ALA A 247 11.30 -30.62 26.04
CA ALA A 247 11.95 -30.44 27.34
C ALA A 247 11.13 -31.10 28.47
N ALA A 248 9.81 -30.92 28.46
CA ALA A 248 8.91 -31.54 29.44
C ALA A 248 8.92 -33.08 29.36
N ILE A 249 8.91 -33.64 28.14
CA ILE A 249 9.02 -35.10 27.94
C ILE A 249 10.34 -35.63 28.51
N ARG A 250 11.46 -34.94 28.28
CA ARG A 250 12.77 -35.34 28.81
C ARG A 250 12.82 -35.33 30.34
N SER A 251 12.26 -34.31 30.96
CA SER A 251 12.14 -34.24 32.42
C SER A 251 11.25 -35.37 32.98
N MET A 252 10.16 -35.70 32.29
CA MET A 252 9.29 -36.81 32.67
C MET A 252 10.00 -38.17 32.56
N ASP A 253 10.81 -38.38 31.51
CA ASP A 253 11.60 -39.60 31.33
C ASP A 253 12.66 -39.79 32.44
N GLU A 254 13.24 -38.71 32.95
CA GLU A 254 14.16 -38.75 34.09
C GLU A 254 13.44 -39.18 35.38
N MET A 255 12.27 -38.58 35.68
CA MET A 255 11.48 -38.96 36.85
C MET A 255 11.01 -40.43 36.80
N ILE A 256 10.70 -40.95 35.62
CA ILE A 256 10.32 -42.37 35.46
C ILE A 256 11.52 -43.27 35.75
N ARG A 257 12.72 -42.95 35.25
CA ARG A 257 13.93 -43.74 35.54
C ARG A 257 14.27 -43.79 37.01
N ASP A 258 14.16 -42.67 37.71
CA ASP A 258 14.44 -42.62 39.15
C ASP A 258 13.45 -43.49 39.94
N ARG A 259 12.17 -43.44 39.58
CA ARG A 259 11.14 -44.30 40.16
C ARG A 259 11.38 -45.78 39.88
N ASP A 260 11.81 -46.14 38.67
CA ASP A 260 12.10 -47.53 38.30
C ASP A 260 13.28 -48.08 39.10
N ASN A 261 14.31 -47.26 39.34
CA ASN A 261 15.44 -47.63 40.20
C ASN A 261 14.98 -47.87 41.65
N GLU A 262 14.07 -47.05 42.17
CA GLU A 262 13.51 -47.21 43.51
C GLU A 262 12.65 -48.47 43.63
N ILE A 263 11.86 -48.80 42.61
CA ILE A 263 11.10 -50.06 42.55
C ILE A 263 12.05 -51.27 42.59
N VAL A 264 13.16 -51.24 41.85
CA VAL A 264 14.16 -52.31 41.87
C VAL A 264 14.75 -52.47 43.28
N PHE A 265 15.10 -51.35 43.93
CA PHE A 265 15.62 -51.36 45.30
C PHE A 265 14.61 -51.94 46.30
N LEU A 266 13.35 -51.50 46.24
CA LEU A 266 12.28 -52.01 47.10
C LEU A 266 12.01 -53.50 46.86
N LYS A 267 12.04 -53.97 45.60
CA LYS A 267 11.91 -55.39 45.27
C LYS A 267 13.03 -56.24 45.91
N GLN A 268 14.26 -55.75 45.89
CA GLN A 268 15.39 -56.42 46.54
C GLN A 268 15.21 -56.50 48.06
N ALA A 269 14.81 -55.39 48.69
CA ALA A 269 14.58 -55.34 50.14
C ALA A 269 13.43 -56.28 50.60
N VAL A 270 12.36 -56.39 49.81
CA VAL A 270 11.26 -57.33 50.08
C VAL A 270 11.74 -58.79 49.94
N ALA A 271 12.50 -59.10 48.89
CA ALA A 271 13.05 -60.45 48.69
C ALA A 271 13.99 -60.86 49.84
N GLU A 272 14.81 -59.94 50.34
CA GLU A 272 15.71 -60.17 51.47
C GLU A 272 14.94 -60.41 52.79
N ARG A 273 13.88 -59.64 53.04
CA ARG A 273 12.98 -59.87 54.19
C ARG A 273 12.23 -61.18 54.09
N ALA A 274 11.80 -61.59 52.89
CA ALA A 274 11.13 -62.87 52.69
C ALA A 274 12.05 -64.06 53.05
N ARG A 275 13.34 -63.99 52.66
CA ARG A 275 14.35 -64.99 53.03
C ARG A 275 14.59 -65.07 54.53
N LEU A 276 14.62 -63.93 55.23
CA LEU A 276 14.76 -63.88 56.69
C LEU A 276 13.57 -64.56 57.39
N VAL A 277 12.35 -64.32 56.92
CA VAL A 277 11.14 -64.98 57.45
C VAL A 277 11.20 -66.48 57.21
N GLU A 278 11.61 -66.92 56.01
CA GLU A 278 11.76 -68.33 55.68
C GLU A 278 12.81 -69.02 56.57
N ALA A 279 13.94 -68.36 56.82
CA ALA A 279 14.98 -68.86 57.73
C ALA A 279 14.47 -68.99 59.19
N ILE A 280 13.74 -67.99 59.70
CA ILE A 280 13.14 -68.04 61.04
C ILE A 280 12.12 -69.18 61.16
N CYS A 281 11.30 -69.40 60.11
CA CYS A 281 10.35 -70.51 60.06
C CYS A 281 11.05 -71.89 60.06
N LEU A 282 12.16 -72.03 59.34
CA LEU A 282 12.94 -73.27 59.31
C LEU A 282 13.61 -73.57 60.66
N ASP A 283 14.13 -72.55 61.35
CA ASP A 283 14.75 -72.68 62.67
C ASP A 283 13.72 -73.07 63.76
N ALA A 284 12.49 -72.56 63.63
CA ALA A 284 11.37 -72.92 64.49
C ALA A 284 10.86 -74.37 64.27
N ILE A 285 11.08 -74.95 63.08
CA ILE A 285 10.72 -76.34 62.76
C ILE A 285 11.86 -77.31 63.16
N GLY A 286 13.12 -76.87 63.13
CA GLY A 286 14.28 -77.68 63.51
C GLY A 286 14.46 -77.92 65.02
N SER A 287 13.72 -77.19 65.87
CA SER A 287 13.84 -77.25 67.34
C SER A 287 12.84 -78.19 68.02
N ASP A 288 12.25 -79.13 67.27
CA ASP A 288 11.34 -80.17 67.79
C ASP A 288 12.11 -81.31 68.48
N GLN A 289 12.79 -81.01 69.59
CA GLN A 289 13.15 -82.01 70.60
C GLN A 289 12.14 -81.94 71.75
N VAL A 290 10.99 -82.59 71.57
CA VAL A 290 10.10 -82.93 72.67
C VAL A 290 10.71 -84.12 73.42
N PRO A 291 11.12 -83.99 74.70
CA PRO A 291 11.57 -85.13 75.48
C PRO A 291 10.32 -85.95 75.86
N ARG A 292 10.32 -87.24 75.49
CA ARG A 292 9.40 -88.22 76.07
C ARG A 292 9.82 -88.50 77.52
N SER A 293 8.81 -88.62 78.37
CA SER A 293 8.89 -88.58 79.82
C SER A 293 9.25 -89.92 80.47
N ASP A 294 10.35 -89.94 81.21
CA ASP A 294 10.67 -91.00 82.16
C ASP A 294 11.35 -90.40 83.42
N GLY A 295 10.58 -89.66 84.24
CA GLY A 295 10.87 -89.34 85.66
C GLY A 295 11.92 -88.25 86.00
N SER A 296 11.59 -87.41 87.00
CA SER A 296 12.45 -86.40 87.71
C SER A 296 12.49 -84.96 87.11
N PRO A 297 13.10 -83.93 87.75
CA PRO A 297 12.41 -82.89 88.52
C PRO A 297 12.64 -81.48 87.94
N ASP A 298 11.95 -81.07 86.86
CA ASP A 298 12.11 -79.72 86.27
C ASP A 298 10.78 -79.14 85.73
N ALA A 299 9.75 -79.10 86.60
CA ALA A 299 8.44 -78.53 86.26
C ALA A 299 8.43 -77.03 85.85
N PRO A 300 9.29 -76.13 86.39
CA PRO A 300 9.29 -74.72 86.01
C PRO A 300 9.88 -74.45 84.62
N ALA A 301 10.94 -75.17 84.24
CA ALA A 301 11.63 -74.97 82.96
C ALA A 301 10.78 -75.41 81.76
N ILE A 302 10.02 -76.51 81.92
CA ILE A 302 9.08 -76.99 80.90
C ILE A 302 7.91 -76.02 80.72
N ALA A 303 7.44 -75.38 81.79
CA ALA A 303 6.38 -74.37 81.71
C ALA A 303 6.83 -73.07 81.01
N GLU A 304 8.07 -72.63 81.22
CA GLU A 304 8.63 -71.45 80.55
C GLU A 304 8.87 -71.68 79.05
N ILE A 305 9.36 -72.86 78.68
CA ILE A 305 9.51 -73.27 77.27
C ILE A 305 8.14 -73.38 76.60
N ALA A 306 7.14 -73.95 77.28
CA ALA A 306 5.77 -74.03 76.76
C ALA A 306 5.13 -72.64 76.58
N ALA A 307 5.35 -71.71 77.50
CA ALA A 307 4.84 -70.34 77.39
C ALA A 307 5.49 -69.59 76.21
N ARG A 308 6.81 -69.70 76.04
CA ARG A 308 7.54 -69.14 74.88
C ARG A 308 7.09 -69.74 73.56
N ALA A 309 6.84 -71.07 73.52
CA ALA A 309 6.33 -71.74 72.35
C ALA A 309 4.91 -71.25 71.98
N ILE A 310 4.04 -71.05 72.98
CA ILE A 310 2.68 -70.54 72.77
C ILE A 310 2.70 -69.09 72.23
N ASP A 311 3.55 -68.22 72.77
CA ASP A 311 3.67 -66.84 72.30
C ASP A 311 4.30 -66.76 70.89
N CYS A 312 5.27 -67.63 70.59
CA CYS A 312 5.84 -67.76 69.25
C CYS A 312 4.78 -68.24 68.23
N ILE A 313 3.99 -69.26 68.59
CA ILE A 313 2.87 -69.74 67.76
C ILE A 313 1.82 -68.64 67.59
N ARG A 314 1.51 -67.86 68.63
CA ARG A 314 0.53 -66.76 68.54
C ARG A 314 1.01 -65.66 67.59
N SER A 315 2.28 -65.25 67.70
CA SER A 315 2.92 -64.27 66.82
C SER A 315 2.99 -64.76 65.36
N ALA A 316 3.38 -66.02 65.15
CA ALA A 316 3.41 -66.65 63.82
C ALA A 316 2.00 -66.72 63.19
N ARG A 317 0.97 -67.05 63.99
CA ARG A 317 -0.42 -67.12 63.53
C ARG A 317 -1.00 -65.76 63.19
N GLU A 318 -0.60 -64.71 63.92
CA GLU A 318 -1.00 -63.32 63.64
C GLU A 318 -0.31 -62.77 62.38
N THR A 319 0.97 -63.11 62.18
CA THR A 319 1.71 -62.80 60.96
C THR A 319 1.12 -63.53 59.75
N ALA A 320 0.79 -64.82 59.89
CA ALA A 320 0.14 -65.61 58.85
C ALA A 320 -1.28 -65.12 58.50
N ARG A 321 -2.01 -64.55 59.46
CA ARG A 321 -3.33 -63.92 59.20
C ARG A 321 -3.25 -62.66 58.34
N ARG A 322 -2.14 -61.91 58.41
CA ARG A 322 -1.92 -60.68 57.62
C ARG A 322 -1.33 -60.95 56.24
N LEU A 323 -0.78 -62.15 56.01
CA LEU A 323 -0.13 -62.52 54.75
C LEU A 323 -1.05 -62.44 53.51
N PRO A 324 -2.32 -62.88 53.55
CA PRO A 324 -3.22 -62.76 52.40
C PRO A 324 -3.52 -61.30 52.02
N GLU A 325 -3.61 -60.41 53.01
CA GLU A 325 -3.87 -58.97 52.79
C GLU A 325 -2.66 -58.27 52.16
N VAL A 326 -1.44 -58.64 52.59
CA VAL A 326 -0.19 -58.17 51.98
C VAL A 326 -0.02 -58.72 50.55
N MET A 327 -0.35 -59.99 50.31
CA MET A 327 -0.34 -60.58 48.97
C MET A 327 -1.33 -59.89 48.02
N ASP A 328 -2.55 -59.61 48.49
CA ASP A 328 -3.56 -58.89 47.69
C ASP A 328 -3.16 -57.42 47.41
N LEU A 329 -2.43 -56.78 48.33
CA LEU A 329 -1.82 -55.46 48.08
C LEU A 329 -0.69 -55.53 47.04
N LEU A 330 0.17 -56.55 47.10
CA LEU A 330 1.24 -56.76 46.13
C LEU A 330 0.70 -57.09 44.73
N ASP A 331 -0.33 -57.92 44.63
CA ASP A 331 -0.99 -58.24 43.36
C ASP A 331 -1.66 -57.01 42.74
N ARG A 332 -2.27 -56.15 43.55
CA ARG A 332 -2.84 -54.88 43.08
C ARG A 332 -1.75 -53.90 42.66
N ALA A 333 -0.62 -53.85 43.36
CA ALA A 333 0.52 -53.03 42.98
C ALA A 333 1.18 -53.52 41.68
N ALA A 334 1.30 -54.84 41.50
CA ALA A 334 1.81 -55.46 40.27
C ALA A 334 0.93 -55.14 39.07
N ARG A 335 -0.40 -55.29 39.19
CA ARG A 335 -1.34 -54.93 38.10
C ARG A 335 -1.27 -53.44 37.73
N ARG A 336 -1.15 -52.55 38.72
CA ARG A 336 -0.96 -51.11 38.46
C ARG A 336 0.37 -50.81 37.77
N ALA A 337 1.43 -51.56 38.10
CA ALA A 337 2.71 -51.43 37.41
C ALA A 337 2.61 -51.89 35.96
N ASP A 338 1.97 -53.04 35.68
CA ASP A 338 1.74 -53.53 34.32
C ASP A 338 0.88 -52.56 33.48
N GLU A 339 -0.16 -51.97 34.08
CA GLU A 339 -0.97 -50.92 33.45
C GLU A 339 -0.15 -49.65 33.15
N SER A 340 0.71 -49.22 34.08
CA SER A 340 1.63 -48.10 33.86
C SER A 340 2.63 -48.40 32.75
N ASP A 341 3.18 -49.61 32.67
CA ASP A 341 4.13 -50.03 31.63
C ASP A 341 3.46 -50.06 30.26
N ALA A 342 2.22 -50.54 30.18
CA ALA A 342 1.42 -50.49 28.96
C ALA A 342 1.15 -49.05 28.49
N GLN A 343 0.86 -48.14 29.42
CA GLN A 343 0.69 -46.70 29.13
C GLN A 343 1.99 -46.07 28.63
N VAL A 344 3.12 -46.34 29.28
CA VAL A 344 4.45 -45.84 28.87
C VAL A 344 4.83 -46.37 27.48
N ALA A 345 4.55 -47.64 27.19
CA ALA A 345 4.76 -48.21 25.85
C ALA A 345 3.87 -47.53 24.78
N GLY A 346 2.63 -47.16 25.14
CA GLY A 346 1.75 -46.35 24.31
C GLY A 346 2.31 -44.95 24.02
N LEU A 347 2.78 -44.26 25.07
CA LEU A 347 3.39 -42.93 24.97
C LEU A 347 4.68 -42.95 24.13
N ARG A 348 5.54 -43.97 24.30
CA ARG A 348 6.75 -44.14 23.49
C ARG A 348 6.45 -44.30 22.00
N ARG A 349 5.47 -45.15 21.64
CA ARG A 349 5.05 -45.28 20.23
C ARG A 349 4.56 -43.96 19.65
N ARG A 350 3.75 -43.23 20.43
CA ARG A 350 3.23 -41.92 20.01
C ARG A 350 4.33 -40.86 19.88
N ALA A 351 5.32 -40.86 20.78
CA ALA A 351 6.49 -39.99 20.68
C ALA A 351 7.35 -40.31 19.44
N GLN A 352 7.47 -41.59 19.09
CA GLN A 352 8.19 -42.04 17.90
C GLN A 352 7.50 -41.58 16.61
N THR A 353 6.18 -41.76 16.51
CA THR A 353 5.37 -41.23 15.40
C THR A 353 5.49 -39.71 15.28
N LEU A 354 5.37 -38.97 16.39
CA LEU A 354 5.55 -37.51 16.38
C LEU A 354 6.96 -37.08 15.94
N THR A 355 7.99 -37.87 16.26
CA THR A 355 9.37 -37.59 15.84
C THR A 355 9.55 -37.79 14.33
N GLU A 356 8.92 -38.81 13.76
CA GLU A 356 8.91 -39.06 12.32
C GLU A 356 8.13 -37.96 11.57
N GLU A 357 6.96 -37.56 12.08
CA GLU A 357 6.17 -36.45 11.55
C GLU A 357 6.95 -35.13 11.62
N LEU A 358 7.61 -34.84 12.74
CA LEU A 358 8.46 -33.65 12.88
C LEU A 358 9.62 -33.65 11.89
N SER A 359 10.29 -34.80 11.71
CA SER A 359 11.40 -34.94 10.76
C SER A 359 10.93 -34.72 9.31
N SER A 360 9.75 -35.24 8.95
CA SER A 360 9.12 -35.01 7.65
C SER A 360 8.73 -33.54 7.45
N SER A 361 8.18 -32.90 8.48
CA SER A 361 7.83 -31.49 8.47
C SER A 361 9.08 -30.60 8.35
N GLU A 362 10.18 -30.95 9.01
CA GLU A 362 11.46 -30.24 8.90
C GLU A 362 12.07 -30.36 7.50
N ALA A 363 11.99 -31.54 6.88
CA ALA A 363 12.44 -31.73 5.50
C ALA A 363 11.63 -30.85 4.54
N SER A 364 10.30 -30.88 4.66
CA SER A 364 9.40 -30.03 3.88
C SER A 364 9.68 -28.54 4.09
N ARG A 365 10.03 -28.13 5.32
CA ARG A 365 10.43 -26.75 5.63
C ARG A 365 11.74 -26.35 4.96
N ARG A 366 12.74 -27.25 4.90
CA ARG A 366 14.00 -26.98 4.19
C ARG A 366 13.76 -26.79 2.70
N ASP A 367 12.94 -27.65 2.11
CA ASP A 367 12.59 -27.55 0.69
C ASP A 367 11.83 -26.24 0.39
N ALA A 368 10.87 -25.88 1.24
CA ALA A 368 10.14 -24.61 1.15
C ALA A 368 11.07 -23.39 1.32
N ALA A 369 12.03 -23.44 2.26
CA ALA A 369 13.01 -22.38 2.45
C ALA A 369 13.94 -22.22 1.24
N GLN A 370 14.33 -23.33 0.61
CA GLN A 370 15.14 -23.31 -0.61
C GLN A 370 14.35 -22.74 -1.79
N ALA A 371 13.08 -23.11 -1.95
CA ALA A 371 12.19 -22.54 -2.95
C ALA A 371 11.98 -21.03 -2.73
N LEU A 372 11.85 -20.59 -1.47
CA LEU A 372 11.74 -19.18 -1.13
C LEU A 372 13.02 -18.40 -1.49
N ALA A 373 14.20 -18.94 -1.19
CA ALA A 373 15.47 -18.32 -1.56
C ALA A 373 15.60 -18.17 -3.09
N GLN A 374 15.21 -19.20 -3.86
CA GLN A 374 15.18 -19.13 -5.32
C GLN A 374 14.19 -18.08 -5.83
N ALA A 375 13.02 -17.94 -5.19
CA ALA A 375 12.03 -16.92 -5.54
C ALA A 375 12.56 -15.51 -5.24
N GLN A 376 13.26 -15.32 -4.12
CA GLN A 376 13.89 -14.05 -3.74
C GLN A 376 14.99 -13.65 -4.74
N ASP A 377 15.84 -14.59 -5.15
CA ASP A 377 16.84 -14.34 -6.20
C ASP A 377 16.18 -13.93 -7.52
N ARG A 378 15.09 -14.60 -7.90
CA ARG A 378 14.35 -14.29 -9.12
C ARG A 378 13.67 -12.91 -9.05
N LEU A 379 13.17 -12.53 -7.88
CA LEU A 379 12.65 -11.17 -7.63
C LEU A 379 13.76 -10.12 -7.75
N GLY A 380 14.95 -10.36 -7.19
CA GLY A 380 16.09 -9.45 -7.34
C GLY A 380 16.54 -9.27 -8.80
N GLN A 381 16.49 -10.35 -9.60
CA GLN A 381 16.74 -10.28 -11.04
C GLN A 381 15.68 -9.44 -11.78
N LEU A 382 14.40 -9.62 -11.43
CA LEU A 382 13.31 -8.85 -11.99
C LEU A 382 13.40 -7.36 -11.61
N ASP A 383 13.72 -7.03 -10.36
CA ASP A 383 13.92 -5.65 -9.92
C ASP A 383 15.06 -4.98 -10.69
N SER A 384 16.16 -5.71 -10.92
CA SER A 384 17.26 -5.23 -11.75
C SER A 384 16.84 -4.97 -13.20
N GLN A 385 15.95 -5.81 -13.75
CA GLN A 385 15.39 -5.62 -15.08
C GLN A 385 14.42 -4.43 -15.14
N VAL A 386 13.56 -4.27 -14.14
CA VAL A 386 12.67 -3.11 -14.01
C VAL A 386 13.48 -1.82 -13.93
N GLY A 387 14.57 -1.81 -13.15
CA GLY A 387 15.48 -0.67 -13.05
C GLY A 387 16.08 -0.28 -14.41
N ARG A 388 16.54 -1.26 -15.20
CA ARG A 388 17.01 -1.02 -16.57
C ARG A 388 15.92 -0.42 -17.47
N LEU A 389 14.72 -1.00 -17.45
CA LEU A 389 13.59 -0.51 -18.26
C LEU A 389 13.15 0.90 -17.86
N GLN A 390 13.21 1.25 -16.58
CA GLN A 390 12.92 2.61 -16.11
C GLN A 390 13.97 3.62 -16.60
N GLN A 391 15.24 3.22 -16.64
CA GLN A 391 16.31 4.06 -17.18
C GLN A 391 16.13 4.28 -18.69
N ASP A 392 15.81 3.23 -19.45
CA ASP A 392 15.51 3.32 -20.88
C ASP A 392 14.29 4.21 -21.15
N LEU A 393 13.23 4.07 -20.35
CA LEU A 393 12.03 4.91 -20.45
C LEU A 393 12.34 6.38 -20.17
N ALA A 394 13.23 6.69 -19.23
CA ALA A 394 13.66 8.05 -18.94
C ALA A 394 14.42 8.67 -20.12
N VAL A 395 15.32 7.90 -20.77
CA VAL A 395 16.02 8.32 -21.98
C VAL A 395 15.04 8.59 -23.12
N LEU A 396 14.14 7.65 -23.41
CA LEU A 396 13.12 7.80 -24.46
C LEU A 396 12.19 9.00 -24.20
N SER A 397 11.82 9.24 -22.94
CA SER A 397 11.00 10.39 -22.57
C SER A 397 11.71 11.72 -22.83
N ALA A 398 13.02 11.79 -22.56
CA ALA A 398 13.83 12.97 -22.85
C ALA A 398 14.00 13.21 -24.36
N GLU A 399 14.22 12.13 -25.13
CA GLU A 399 14.27 12.20 -26.60
C GLU A 399 12.92 12.67 -27.18
N HIS A 400 11.81 12.17 -26.65
CA HIS A 400 10.48 12.58 -27.06
C HIS A 400 10.22 14.08 -26.77
N ALA A 401 10.61 14.57 -25.60
CA ALA A 401 10.50 15.99 -25.25
C ALA A 401 11.33 16.88 -26.20
N ASN A 402 12.55 16.46 -26.55
CA ASN A 402 13.37 17.15 -27.54
C ASN A 402 12.75 17.15 -28.93
N ALA A 403 12.14 16.03 -29.35
CA ALA A 403 11.43 15.95 -30.62
C ALA A 403 10.23 16.90 -30.67
N LEU A 404 9.42 16.97 -29.61
CA LEU A 404 8.31 17.92 -29.49
C LEU A 404 8.79 19.37 -29.57
N ALA A 405 9.89 19.71 -28.90
CA ALA A 405 10.47 21.06 -28.98
C ALA A 405 10.92 21.42 -30.41
N ARG A 406 11.48 20.46 -31.16
CA ARG A 406 11.84 20.64 -32.58
C ARG A 406 10.60 20.86 -33.46
N VAL A 407 9.54 20.08 -33.25
CA VAL A 407 8.27 20.23 -33.99
C VAL A 407 7.67 21.61 -33.74
N ALA A 408 7.57 22.03 -32.47
CA ALA A 408 7.07 23.37 -32.13
C ALA A 408 7.94 24.49 -32.73
N GLY A 409 9.25 24.27 -32.86
CA GLY A 409 10.16 25.18 -33.55
C GLY A 409 9.90 25.27 -35.07
N LEU A 410 9.58 24.16 -35.71
CA LEU A 410 9.22 24.10 -37.12
C LEU A 410 7.86 24.73 -37.39
N GLU A 411 6.88 24.50 -36.53
CA GLU A 411 5.55 25.13 -36.61
C GLU A 411 5.65 26.66 -36.56
N ARG A 412 6.39 27.22 -35.58
CA ARG A 412 6.64 28.66 -35.52
C ARG A 412 7.31 29.22 -36.78
N ARG A 413 8.25 28.48 -37.37
CA ARG A 413 8.89 28.88 -38.64
C ARG A 413 7.89 28.82 -39.80
N GLY A 414 7.00 27.83 -39.81
CA GLY A 414 5.91 27.71 -40.77
C GLY A 414 4.95 28.89 -40.69
N ASP A 415 4.58 29.31 -39.48
CA ASP A 415 3.70 30.47 -39.26
C ASP A 415 4.31 31.77 -39.79
N VAL A 416 5.61 31.99 -39.54
CA VAL A 416 6.34 33.16 -40.07
C VAL A 416 6.39 33.13 -41.60
N LEU A 417 6.75 32.00 -42.20
CA LEU A 417 6.77 31.85 -43.66
C LEU A 417 5.39 32.06 -44.28
N SER A 418 4.33 31.59 -43.62
CA SER A 418 2.95 31.79 -44.06
C SER A 418 2.55 33.27 -44.00
N ALA A 419 2.93 33.99 -42.93
CA ALA A 419 2.71 35.43 -42.81
C ALA A 419 3.45 36.22 -43.90
N ASP A 420 4.72 35.87 -44.17
CA ASP A 420 5.52 36.49 -45.22
C ASP A 420 4.91 36.25 -46.61
N LEU A 421 4.47 35.02 -46.90
CA LEU A 421 3.78 34.69 -48.15
C LEU A 421 2.49 35.49 -48.33
N ASN A 422 1.71 35.65 -47.27
CA ASN A 422 0.49 36.46 -47.29
C ASN A 422 0.81 37.94 -47.55
N ALA A 423 1.81 38.51 -46.86
CA ALA A 423 2.23 39.88 -47.07
C ALA A 423 2.73 40.13 -48.50
N MET A 424 3.52 39.20 -49.04
CA MET A 424 4.03 39.25 -50.40
C MET A 424 2.90 39.12 -51.44
N THR A 425 1.89 38.30 -51.16
CA THR A 425 0.68 38.19 -52.00
C THR A 425 -0.07 39.51 -52.05
N VAL A 426 -0.33 40.13 -50.89
CA VAL A 426 -0.98 41.46 -50.81
C VAL A 426 -0.18 42.52 -51.56
N TYR A 427 1.14 42.53 -51.41
CA TYR A 427 2.01 43.46 -52.12
C TYR A 427 1.92 43.30 -53.64
N ILE A 428 1.98 42.07 -54.15
CA ILE A 428 1.85 41.77 -55.59
C ILE A 428 0.47 42.19 -56.11
N GLU A 429 -0.58 41.97 -55.33
CA GLU A 429 -1.95 42.41 -55.68
C GLU A 429 -2.03 43.93 -55.81
N GLY A 430 -1.41 44.66 -54.89
CA GLY A 430 -1.30 46.13 -54.92
C GLY A 430 -0.55 46.61 -56.17
N GLN A 431 0.61 46.02 -56.49
CA GLN A 431 1.38 46.36 -57.68
C GLN A 431 0.63 46.06 -58.98
N ARG A 432 -0.14 44.97 -59.02
CA ARG A 432 -1.03 44.66 -60.16
C ARG A 432 -2.12 45.70 -60.32
N GLN A 433 -2.70 46.18 -59.22
CA GLN A 433 -3.73 47.21 -59.26
C GLN A 433 -3.16 48.56 -59.74
N GLU A 434 -2.01 48.96 -59.23
CA GLU A 434 -1.30 50.17 -59.68
C GLU A 434 -0.96 50.09 -61.18
N THR A 435 -0.49 48.94 -61.64
CA THR A 435 -0.24 48.69 -63.07
C THR A 435 -1.52 48.83 -63.92
N ARG A 436 -2.68 48.37 -63.42
CA ARG A 436 -3.97 48.53 -64.12
C ARG A 436 -4.38 50.00 -64.20
N ASP A 437 -4.22 50.76 -63.12
CA ASP A 437 -4.54 52.19 -63.07
C ASP A 437 -3.64 53.01 -64.01
N LEU A 438 -2.33 52.71 -64.03
CA LEU A 438 -1.40 53.31 -64.97
C LEU A 438 -1.76 53.01 -66.43
N ARG A 439 -2.12 51.77 -66.75
CA ARG A 439 -2.60 51.40 -68.10
C ARG A 439 -3.88 52.15 -68.47
N ARG A 440 -4.81 52.31 -67.53
CA ARG A 440 -6.05 53.08 -67.77
C ARG A 440 -5.72 54.54 -68.09
N ARG A 441 -4.87 55.18 -67.28
CA ARG A 441 -4.41 56.57 -67.50
C ARG A 441 -3.70 56.71 -68.84
N LEU A 442 -2.82 55.77 -69.19
CA LEU A 442 -2.15 55.77 -70.49
C LEU A 442 -3.18 55.75 -71.63
N GLY A 443 -4.20 54.90 -71.55
CA GLY A 443 -5.27 54.85 -72.55
C GLY A 443 -6.17 56.10 -72.58
N GLU A 444 -6.26 56.87 -71.49
CA GLU A 444 -6.90 58.19 -71.48
C GLU A 444 -6.01 59.24 -72.18
N TYR A 445 -4.71 59.24 -71.90
CA TYR A 445 -3.74 60.11 -72.57
C TYR A 445 -3.65 59.83 -74.08
N GLU A 446 -3.62 58.57 -74.48
CA GLU A 446 -3.59 58.18 -75.91
C GLU A 446 -4.82 58.71 -76.64
N ARG A 447 -6.03 58.56 -76.05
CA ARG A 447 -7.27 59.13 -76.61
C ARG A 447 -7.20 60.64 -76.75
N MET A 448 -6.74 61.34 -75.71
CA MET A 448 -6.59 62.79 -75.73
C MET A 448 -5.57 63.24 -76.79
N ASN A 449 -4.46 62.52 -76.93
CA ASN A 449 -3.45 62.80 -77.94
C ASN A 449 -3.98 62.58 -79.38
N SER A 450 -4.74 61.50 -79.61
CA SER A 450 -5.41 61.29 -80.90
C SER A 450 -6.42 62.38 -81.22
N GLN A 451 -7.17 62.86 -80.22
CA GLN A 451 -8.09 63.98 -80.40
C GLN A 451 -7.35 65.28 -80.76
N LEU A 452 -6.28 65.61 -80.03
CA LEU A 452 -5.42 66.76 -80.33
C LEU A 452 -4.80 66.67 -81.72
N GLN A 453 -4.32 65.49 -82.14
CA GLN A 453 -3.81 65.28 -83.49
C GLN A 453 -4.88 65.53 -84.55
N GLY A 454 -6.12 65.10 -84.31
CA GLY A 454 -7.26 65.38 -85.17
C GLY A 454 -7.60 66.87 -85.24
N ASP A 455 -7.53 67.58 -84.10
CA ASP A 455 -7.79 69.01 -84.03
C ASP A 455 -6.69 69.82 -84.74
N VAL A 456 -5.41 69.45 -84.54
CA VAL A 456 -4.27 70.05 -85.27
C VAL A 456 -4.41 69.82 -86.77
N SER A 457 -4.83 68.63 -87.21
CA SER A 457 -5.06 68.36 -88.64
C SER A 457 -6.19 69.22 -89.22
N ARG A 458 -7.26 69.45 -88.45
CA ARG A 458 -8.36 70.35 -88.84
C ARG A 458 -7.88 71.80 -88.94
N LEU A 459 -7.18 72.29 -87.93
CA LEU A 459 -6.59 73.63 -87.92
C LEU A 459 -5.61 73.85 -89.09
N ALA A 460 -4.80 72.84 -89.42
CA ALA A 460 -3.90 72.91 -90.57
C ALA A 460 -4.67 73.06 -91.89
N ALA A 461 -5.77 72.31 -92.07
CA ALA A 461 -6.63 72.44 -93.24
C ALA A 461 -7.32 73.82 -93.29
N ASP A 462 -7.77 74.35 -92.14
CA ASP A 462 -8.35 75.70 -92.06
C ASP A 462 -7.33 76.78 -92.45
N VAL A 463 -6.08 76.65 -91.99
CA VAL A 463 -4.98 77.57 -92.35
C VAL A 463 -4.68 77.50 -93.84
N GLU A 464 -4.66 76.30 -94.44
CA GLU A 464 -4.46 76.13 -95.89
C GLU A 464 -5.60 76.75 -96.70
N MET A 465 -6.85 76.59 -96.24
CA MET A 465 -8.02 77.24 -96.84
C MET A 465 -7.95 78.77 -96.72
N ILE A 466 -7.52 79.30 -95.58
CA ILE A 466 -7.29 80.74 -95.40
C ILE A 466 -6.19 81.22 -96.32
N ALA A 467 -5.06 80.49 -96.43
CA ALA A 467 -3.96 80.85 -97.32
C ALA A 467 -4.41 80.91 -98.78
N LEU A 468 -5.17 79.91 -99.26
CA LEU A 468 -5.79 79.92 -100.58
C LEU A 468 -6.73 81.13 -100.77
N ARG A 469 -7.46 81.52 -99.72
CA ARG A 469 -8.35 82.68 -99.76
C ARG A 469 -7.59 84.00 -99.79
N VAL A 470 -6.49 84.10 -99.05
CA VAL A 470 -5.56 85.24 -99.10
C VAL A 470 -4.95 85.34 -100.50
N GLU A 471 -4.49 84.23 -101.07
CA GLU A 471 -3.91 84.21 -102.43
C GLU A 471 -4.96 84.59 -103.50
N GLN A 472 -6.22 84.20 -103.33
CA GLN A 472 -7.34 84.67 -104.16
C GLN A 472 -7.59 86.17 -104.02
N LEU A 473 -7.54 86.71 -102.80
CA LEU A 473 -7.70 88.14 -102.53
C LEU A 473 -6.53 88.94 -103.10
N GLU A 474 -5.29 88.47 -102.96
CA GLU A 474 -4.11 89.07 -103.58
C GLU A 474 -4.20 89.06 -105.10
N ARG A 475 -4.71 87.98 -105.73
CA ARG A 475 -4.99 87.98 -107.18
C ARG A 475 -6.03 89.01 -107.58
N ILE A 476 -7.11 89.15 -106.81
CA ILE A 476 -8.13 90.19 -107.04
C ILE A 476 -7.53 91.58 -106.88
N GLU A 477 -6.64 91.78 -105.91
CA GLU A 477 -5.96 93.05 -105.65
C GLU A 477 -4.96 93.39 -106.77
N ILE A 478 -4.18 92.42 -107.25
CA ILE A 478 -3.30 92.55 -108.42
C ILE A 478 -4.12 92.82 -109.70
N GLU A 479 -5.26 92.15 -109.90
CA GLU A 479 -6.17 92.46 -111.02
C GLU A 479 -6.73 93.89 -110.91
N ARG A 480 -7.07 94.33 -109.69
CA ARG A 480 -7.55 95.69 -109.41
C ARG A 480 -6.46 96.74 -109.62
N GLU A 481 -5.21 96.47 -109.25
CA GLU A 481 -4.04 97.33 -109.51
C GLU A 481 -3.66 97.34 -111.01
N SER A 482 -3.79 96.20 -111.70
CA SER A 482 -3.54 96.11 -113.16
C SER A 482 -4.57 96.87 -114.00
N LEU A 483 -5.81 97.00 -113.49
CA LEU A 483 -6.88 97.81 -114.10
C LEU A 483 -6.77 99.30 -113.75
N ALA A 484 -5.94 99.68 -112.76
CA ALA A 484 -5.83 101.06 -112.27
C ALA A 484 -4.64 101.86 -112.84
N ASN A 485 -3.64 101.26 -113.52
CA ASN A 485 -2.55 102.06 -114.08
C ASN A 485 -1.71 101.43 -115.23
N PRO A 486 -1.81 101.92 -116.48
CA PRO A 486 -0.97 101.51 -117.59
C PRO A 486 0.19 102.50 -117.81
N ARG A 487 1.39 102.19 -117.28
CA ARG A 487 2.76 102.55 -117.77
C ARG A 487 3.78 102.61 -116.63
N GLY A 488 4.92 101.92 -116.80
CA GLY A 488 6.23 102.45 -116.36
C GLY A 488 7.09 101.62 -115.40
N SER A 489 8.19 101.10 -115.96
CA SER A 489 9.56 101.06 -115.40
C SER A 489 9.94 100.12 -114.23
N ALA A 490 10.95 99.31 -114.56
CA ALA A 490 11.97 98.66 -113.75
C ALA A 490 12.48 99.45 -112.51
N ALA A 491 12.83 98.74 -111.42
CA ALA A 491 14.21 98.41 -111.04
C ALA A 491 14.38 97.96 -109.56
N ARG A 492 15.02 96.80 -109.37
CA ARG A 492 16.15 96.52 -108.43
C ARG A 492 15.90 96.47 -106.89
N VAL A 493 16.40 95.41 -106.22
CA VAL A 493 17.45 95.42 -105.16
C VAL A 493 17.42 94.18 -104.22
N ALA A 494 18.60 93.54 -104.11
CA ALA A 494 19.30 92.84 -103.00
C ALA A 494 18.68 91.76 -102.05
N ARG A 495 19.49 90.67 -101.96
CA ARG A 495 19.75 89.63 -100.91
C ARG A 495 19.74 90.15 -99.43
N PRO A 496 19.64 89.31 -98.35
CA PRO A 496 20.56 88.17 -98.07
C PRO A 496 20.12 86.97 -97.16
N GLU A 497 20.97 85.94 -97.20
CA GLU A 497 21.51 84.98 -96.19
C GLU A 497 20.78 84.43 -94.94
N ARG A 498 20.89 83.09 -94.82
CA ARG A 498 21.32 82.20 -93.69
C ARG A 498 20.74 82.35 -92.28
N GLU A 499 20.35 81.19 -91.69
CA GLU A 499 20.88 80.67 -90.39
C GLU A 499 20.41 79.21 -90.16
N GLN A 500 21.35 78.25 -90.17
CA GLN A 500 21.93 77.56 -89.01
C GLN A 500 20.95 76.73 -88.14
N ARG A 501 21.00 75.40 -88.32
CA ARG A 501 20.63 74.41 -87.31
C ARG A 501 21.91 73.80 -86.73
N PRO A 502 21.97 73.61 -85.40
CA PRO A 502 22.69 72.45 -84.88
C PRO A 502 21.89 71.61 -83.88
N ARG A 503 22.07 70.31 -84.08
CA ARG A 503 22.32 69.23 -83.11
C ARG A 503 21.32 68.92 -82.00
N ALA A 504 20.78 67.72 -82.20
CA ALA A 504 20.46 66.71 -81.22
C ALA A 504 21.54 66.51 -80.13
N THR A 505 21.05 66.35 -78.90
CA THR A 505 21.55 65.40 -77.89
C THR A 505 20.33 64.81 -77.19
N ARG A 506 20.10 63.50 -77.37
CA ARG A 506 19.22 62.68 -76.53
C ARG A 506 20.09 61.60 -75.90
N SER A 507 20.09 61.57 -74.57
CA SER A 507 20.24 60.34 -73.79
C SER A 507 18.89 59.65 -73.68
#